data_AF-A0A353H964-F1
#
_entry.id   AF-A0A353H964-F1
#
_cell.length_a   1.000
_cell.length_b   1.000
_cell.length_c   1.000
_cell.angle_alpha   90.00
_cell.angle_beta   90.00
_cell.angle_gamma   90.00
#
_symmetry.space_group_name_H-M   'P 1'
#
loop_
_entity.id
_entity.type
_entity.pdbx_description
1 polymer ?
#
loop_
_entity_poly.entity_id
_entity_poly.type
_entity_poly.pdbx_seq_one_letter_code
_entity_poly.pdbx_strand_id
1 'polypeptide(L)'
;MPAGRDITLQDSFIIRFAAYLTERFPLLNHGILIISYYSSNQFLAQVLEGGGEAVHYSRYSLMGAVTVFCMFFHLRIFDEHKDYEEDCNYYPERILQQGLVTLKHLKIFGTAAIAIELVMSIICGPSVFTAVLLAILFSLLMLNEFFVRGWLKKHFLVYALSHMLIMPFFALVVYSFTTGKYPWQAPGWFLVYAFVGFFVTLNWEVSRKIRAPEDEISAVDSYSKIFGTYGAAYLVILIRIVDTAMVSFVGYHLGLSDLFYIVLTILFMVTLIGLLQFRFNTNRKTAKRMETYAGMYIIAFDLTLAVEIIRAYPFSLF
;
A
#
# COMPACT_ATOMS: atom_id res chain seq x y z
N MET A 1 -0.96 -10.77 -19.75
CA MET A 1 -2.15 -10.97 -20.60
C MET A 1 -1.68 -11.45 -21.96
N PRO A 2 -2.32 -12.42 -22.62
CA PRO A 2 -2.23 -12.41 -24.07
C PRO A 2 -2.90 -11.10 -24.51
N ALA A 3 -2.11 -10.20 -25.09
CA ALA A 3 -2.64 -9.04 -25.78
C ALA A 3 -3.65 -9.53 -26.84
N GLY A 4 -4.88 -9.00 -26.84
CA GLY A 4 -5.79 -9.13 -27.98
C GLY A 4 -6.96 -10.12 -27.90
N ARG A 5 -7.49 -10.49 -26.71
CA ARG A 5 -8.82 -11.11 -26.63
C ARG A 5 -9.85 -10.08 -26.18
N ASP A 6 -10.77 -9.72 -27.07
CA ASP A 6 -11.95 -8.93 -26.72
C ASP A 6 -12.85 -9.78 -25.81
N ILE A 7 -13.00 -9.34 -24.55
CA ILE A 7 -13.85 -10.02 -23.57
C ILE A 7 -15.28 -9.52 -23.76
N THR A 8 -16.22 -10.44 -23.82
CA THR A 8 -17.63 -10.14 -24.07
C THR A 8 -18.52 -10.62 -22.93
N LEU A 9 -19.78 -10.21 -22.92
CA LEU A 9 -20.79 -10.70 -21.97
C LEU A 9 -21.08 -12.21 -22.12
N GLN A 10 -20.69 -12.84 -23.24
CA GLN A 10 -20.85 -14.26 -23.49
C GLN A 10 -19.78 -15.10 -22.78
N ASP A 11 -18.65 -14.51 -22.42
CA ASP A 11 -17.61 -15.21 -21.67
C ASP A 11 -18.09 -15.52 -20.24
N SER A 12 -17.56 -16.62 -19.68
CA SER A 12 -17.89 -17.04 -18.32
C SER A 12 -17.57 -15.93 -17.31
N PHE A 13 -18.32 -15.89 -16.21
CA PHE A 13 -18.09 -14.90 -15.16
C PHE A 13 -16.65 -14.96 -14.61
N ILE A 14 -16.06 -16.16 -14.53
CA ILE A 14 -14.68 -16.36 -14.07
C ILE A 14 -13.68 -15.61 -14.98
N ILE A 15 -13.85 -15.70 -16.30
CA ILE A 15 -12.97 -15.02 -17.26
C ILE A 15 -13.11 -13.50 -17.13
N ARG A 16 -14.35 -13.00 -17.07
CA ARG A 16 -14.63 -11.56 -16.90
C ARG A 16 -14.08 -11.02 -15.58
N PHE A 17 -14.24 -11.77 -14.50
CA PHE A 17 -13.75 -11.39 -13.19
C PHE A 17 -12.22 -11.48 -13.09
N ALA A 18 -11.59 -12.49 -13.71
CA ALA A 18 -10.13 -12.57 -13.80
C ALA A 18 -9.54 -11.40 -14.60
N ALA A 19 -10.23 -10.94 -15.64
CA ALA A 19 -9.84 -9.75 -16.38
C ALA A 19 -9.96 -8.49 -15.53
N TYR A 20 -11.07 -8.33 -14.81
CA TYR A 20 -11.24 -7.25 -13.83
C TYR A 20 -10.11 -7.26 -12.78
N LEU A 21 -9.75 -8.42 -12.22
CA LEU A 21 -8.64 -8.53 -11.27
C LEU A 21 -7.32 -8.15 -11.94
N THR A 22 -7.05 -8.63 -13.15
CA THR A 22 -5.80 -8.30 -13.85
C THR A 22 -5.68 -6.80 -14.15
N GLU A 23 -6.80 -6.12 -14.40
CA GLU A 23 -6.83 -4.68 -14.64
C GLU A 23 -6.74 -3.86 -13.35
N ARG A 24 -7.53 -4.21 -12.33
CA ARG A 24 -7.76 -3.35 -11.16
C ARG A 24 -7.07 -3.81 -9.89
N PHE A 25 -6.81 -5.11 -9.75
CA PHE A 25 -6.15 -5.71 -8.58
C PHE A 25 -5.22 -6.85 -9.00
N PRO A 26 -4.11 -6.58 -9.73
CA PRO A 26 -3.26 -7.63 -10.27
C PRO A 26 -2.72 -8.51 -9.15
N LEU A 27 -3.12 -9.78 -9.12
CA LEU A 27 -2.90 -10.68 -7.98
C LEU A 27 -1.41 -10.88 -7.68
N LEU A 28 -0.57 -10.99 -8.72
CA LEU A 28 0.87 -11.17 -8.53
C LEU A 28 1.51 -9.96 -7.85
N ASN A 29 1.20 -8.75 -8.31
CA ASN A 29 1.77 -7.52 -7.77
C ASN A 29 1.32 -7.30 -6.33
N HIS A 30 0.03 -7.50 -6.05
CA HIS A 30 -0.50 -7.41 -4.69
C HIS A 30 0.05 -8.52 -3.79
N GLY A 31 0.18 -9.74 -4.31
CA GLY A 31 0.77 -10.85 -3.57
C GLY A 31 2.20 -10.57 -3.13
N ILE A 32 3.06 -10.07 -4.03
CA ILE A 32 4.44 -9.70 -3.69
C ILE A 32 4.46 -8.56 -2.66
N LEU A 33 3.65 -7.52 -2.85
CA LEU A 33 3.53 -6.40 -1.92
C LEU A 33 3.09 -6.86 -0.52
N ILE A 34 2.07 -7.72 -0.45
CA ILE A 34 1.52 -8.21 0.82
C ILE A 34 2.53 -9.12 1.51
N ILE A 35 3.21 -10.00 0.77
CA ILE A 35 4.25 -10.85 1.36
C ILE A 35 5.38 -9.98 1.90
N SER A 36 5.89 -9.01 1.15
CA SER A 36 6.98 -8.14 1.64
C SER A 36 6.54 -7.35 2.87
N TYR A 37 5.39 -6.67 2.78
CA TYR A 37 4.84 -5.83 3.84
C TYR A 37 4.51 -6.62 5.11
N TYR A 38 3.86 -7.77 4.96
CA TYR A 38 3.46 -8.59 6.09
C TYR A 38 4.68 -9.19 6.80
N SER A 39 5.67 -9.68 6.03
CA SER A 39 6.89 -10.29 6.58
C SER A 39 7.71 -9.27 7.37
N SER A 40 7.93 -8.07 6.82
CA SER A 40 8.70 -7.01 7.49
C SER A 40 8.06 -6.59 8.81
N ASN A 41 6.74 -6.31 8.79
CA ASN A 41 6.00 -5.90 9.98
C ASN A 41 5.92 -7.03 11.02
N GLN A 42 5.68 -8.27 10.60
CA GLN A 42 5.64 -9.41 11.52
C GLN A 42 7.00 -9.60 12.20
N PHE A 43 8.09 -9.68 11.44
CA PHE A 43 9.40 -9.93 12.03
C PHE A 43 9.85 -8.78 12.92
N LEU A 44 9.54 -7.54 12.54
CA LEU A 44 9.78 -6.40 13.41
C LEU A 44 9.00 -6.52 14.73
N ALA A 45 7.71 -6.89 14.68
CA ALA A 45 6.92 -7.08 15.89
C ALA A 45 7.49 -8.21 16.78
N GLN A 46 7.93 -9.32 16.19
CA GLN A 46 8.54 -10.42 16.93
C GLN A 46 9.85 -9.99 17.60
N VAL A 47 10.72 -9.27 16.89
CA VAL A 47 12.00 -8.82 17.46
C VAL A 47 11.80 -7.82 18.60
N LEU A 48 10.88 -6.86 18.44
CA LEU A 48 10.63 -5.83 19.45
C LEU A 48 9.97 -6.38 20.73
N GLU A 49 9.27 -7.50 20.63
CA GLU A 49 8.53 -8.10 21.76
C GLU A 49 9.19 -9.35 22.34
N GLY A 50 9.86 -10.14 21.51
CA GLY A 50 10.41 -11.47 21.83
C GLY A 50 11.81 -11.45 22.42
N GLY A 51 12.44 -10.28 22.60
CA GLY A 51 13.70 -10.16 23.34
C GLY A 51 14.88 -10.98 22.77
N GLY A 52 14.90 -11.22 21.46
CA GLY A 52 15.94 -12.01 20.78
C GLY A 52 15.57 -13.47 20.49
N GLU A 53 14.33 -13.87 20.75
CA GLU A 53 13.77 -15.13 20.25
C GLU A 53 13.84 -15.25 18.72
N ALA A 54 13.79 -16.50 18.24
CA ALA A 54 13.85 -16.77 16.81
C ALA A 54 12.62 -16.19 16.09
N VAL A 55 12.87 -15.47 15.00
CA VAL A 55 11.80 -15.03 14.10
C VAL A 55 11.27 -16.24 13.34
N HIS A 56 9.94 -16.31 13.19
CA HIS A 56 9.30 -17.48 12.61
C HIS A 56 7.97 -17.15 11.96
N TYR A 57 7.56 -18.01 11.03
CA TYR A 57 6.18 -18.03 10.54
C TYR A 57 5.36 -19.02 11.34
N SER A 58 4.10 -18.70 11.57
CA SER A 58 3.12 -19.58 12.20
C SER A 58 1.83 -19.65 11.39
N ARG A 59 0.89 -20.49 11.81
CA ARG A 59 -0.47 -20.47 11.24
C ARG A 59 -1.13 -19.09 11.34
N TYR A 60 -0.83 -18.32 12.38
CA TYR A 60 -1.35 -16.97 12.57
C TYR A 60 -0.75 -15.99 11.55
N SER A 61 0.49 -16.23 11.11
CA SER A 61 1.11 -15.49 10.00
C SER A 61 0.32 -15.63 8.70
N LEU A 62 -0.09 -16.87 8.37
CA LEU A 62 -0.90 -17.11 7.18
C LEU A 62 -2.28 -16.45 7.30
N MET A 63 -2.94 -16.58 8.45
CA MET A 63 -4.24 -15.94 8.70
C MET A 63 -4.17 -14.42 8.61
N GLY A 64 -3.11 -13.82 9.16
CA GLY A 64 -2.88 -12.38 9.08
C GLY A 64 -2.56 -11.91 7.66
N ALA A 65 -1.74 -12.64 6.91
CA ALA A 65 -1.45 -12.32 5.52
C ALA A 65 -2.70 -12.38 4.63
N VAL A 66 -3.55 -13.40 4.82
CA VAL A 66 -4.86 -13.50 4.16
C VAL A 66 -5.78 -12.34 4.57
N THR A 67 -5.77 -11.97 5.85
CA THR A 67 -6.56 -10.83 6.35
C THR A 67 -6.12 -9.52 5.69
N VAL A 68 -4.81 -9.24 5.64
CA VAL A 68 -4.27 -8.05 4.97
C VAL A 68 -4.57 -8.06 3.47
N PHE A 69 -4.50 -9.22 2.81
CA PHE A 69 -4.93 -9.36 1.42
C PHE A 69 -6.40 -8.99 1.23
N CYS A 70 -7.29 -9.51 2.07
CA CYS A 70 -8.71 -9.16 2.06
C CYS A 70 -8.92 -7.67 2.30
N MET A 71 -8.13 -7.04 3.20
CA MET A 71 -8.23 -5.62 3.47
C MET A 71 -7.85 -4.75 2.27
N PHE A 72 -6.72 -5.03 1.61
CA PHE A 72 -6.36 -4.34 0.36
C PHE A 72 -7.43 -4.53 -0.72
N PHE A 73 -7.99 -5.73 -0.82
CA PHE A 73 -9.01 -6.04 -1.79
C PHE A 73 -10.35 -5.33 -1.50
N HIS A 74 -10.78 -5.25 -0.24
CA HIS A 74 -11.99 -4.51 0.13
C HIS A 74 -11.82 -3.02 -0.14
N LEU A 75 -10.63 -2.45 0.12
CA LEU A 75 -10.36 -1.03 -0.12
C LEU A 75 -10.48 -0.73 -1.60
N ARG A 76 -9.95 -1.63 -2.43
CA ARG A 76 -10.08 -1.51 -3.87
C ARG A 76 -11.54 -1.50 -4.31
N ILE A 77 -12.36 -2.39 -3.74
CA ILE A 77 -13.79 -2.46 -4.04
C ILE A 77 -14.50 -1.18 -3.57
N PHE A 78 -14.13 -0.61 -2.42
CA PHE A 78 -14.68 0.65 -1.93
C PHE A 78 -14.38 1.80 -2.91
N ASP A 79 -13.15 1.90 -3.39
CA ASP A 79 -12.78 2.89 -4.40
C ASP A 79 -13.59 2.71 -5.69
N GLU A 80 -13.81 1.48 -6.17
CA GLU A 80 -14.66 1.25 -7.36
C GLU A 80 -16.11 1.75 -7.17
N HIS A 81 -16.67 1.64 -5.96
CA HIS A 81 -18.03 2.14 -5.70
C HIS A 81 -18.06 3.67 -5.58
N LYS A 82 -17.03 4.25 -4.95
CA LYS A 82 -16.90 5.70 -4.73
C LYS A 82 -16.66 6.45 -6.04
N ASP A 83 -15.82 5.89 -6.91
CA ASP A 83 -15.31 6.54 -8.12
C ASP A 83 -16.11 6.15 -9.38
N TYR A 84 -17.12 5.27 -9.27
CA TYR A 84 -17.84 4.70 -10.43
C TYR A 84 -18.40 5.76 -11.39
N GLU A 85 -19.12 6.77 -10.88
CA GLU A 85 -19.75 7.79 -11.71
C GLU A 85 -18.72 8.64 -12.47
N GLU A 86 -17.61 8.99 -11.82
CA GLU A 86 -16.53 9.73 -12.46
C GLU A 86 -15.80 8.86 -13.48
N ASP A 87 -15.51 7.60 -13.13
CA ASP A 87 -14.85 6.65 -14.01
C ASP A 87 -15.69 6.31 -15.25
N CYS A 88 -17.03 6.31 -15.18
CA CYS A 88 -17.89 6.15 -16.36
C CYS A 88 -17.69 7.26 -17.40
N ASN A 89 -17.34 8.47 -16.96
CA ASN A 89 -17.10 9.60 -17.85
C ASN A 89 -15.67 9.62 -18.40
N TYR A 90 -14.68 9.26 -17.58
CA TYR A 90 -13.26 9.39 -17.93
C TYR A 90 -12.60 8.11 -18.43
N TYR A 91 -13.16 6.94 -18.09
CA TYR A 91 -12.60 5.63 -18.39
C TYR A 91 -13.69 4.59 -18.78
N PRO A 92 -14.53 4.90 -19.77
CA PRO A 92 -15.62 4.02 -20.20
C PRO A 92 -15.15 2.65 -20.73
N GLU A 93 -13.88 2.53 -21.10
CA GLU A 93 -13.27 1.32 -21.65
C GLU A 93 -12.96 0.23 -20.61
N ARG A 94 -13.00 0.56 -19.31
CA ARG A 94 -12.66 -0.38 -18.23
C ARG A 94 -13.70 -1.49 -18.08
N ILE A 95 -13.28 -2.66 -17.59
CA ILE A 95 -14.14 -3.87 -17.48
C ILE A 95 -15.41 -3.61 -16.64
N LEU A 96 -15.30 -2.83 -15.56
CA LEU A 96 -16.43 -2.48 -14.70
C LEU A 96 -17.39 -1.50 -15.38
N GLN A 97 -16.86 -0.47 -16.04
CA GLN A 97 -17.65 0.56 -16.74
C GLN A 97 -18.37 0.01 -17.97
N GLN A 98 -17.78 -0.99 -18.65
CA GLN A 98 -18.42 -1.76 -19.72
C GLN A 98 -19.54 -2.70 -19.24
N GLY A 99 -19.72 -2.88 -17.93
CA GLY A 99 -20.73 -3.76 -17.36
C GLY A 99 -20.43 -5.25 -17.47
N LEU A 100 -19.20 -5.63 -17.85
CA LEU A 100 -18.75 -7.03 -17.89
C LEU A 100 -18.71 -7.62 -16.46
N VAL A 101 -18.36 -6.80 -15.49
CA VAL A 101 -18.56 -7.01 -14.04
C VAL A 101 -19.43 -5.86 -13.53
N THR A 102 -20.21 -6.07 -12.47
CA THR A 102 -21.14 -5.05 -11.94
C THR A 102 -20.77 -4.70 -10.50
N LEU A 103 -21.18 -3.51 -10.04
CA LEU A 103 -21.03 -3.11 -8.64
C LEU A 103 -21.71 -4.11 -7.68
N LYS A 104 -22.81 -4.75 -8.09
CA LYS A 104 -23.46 -5.80 -7.29
C LYS A 104 -22.53 -7.00 -7.07
N HIS A 105 -21.82 -7.43 -8.11
CA HIS A 105 -20.82 -8.50 -7.98
C HIS A 105 -19.70 -8.07 -7.02
N LEU A 106 -19.15 -6.86 -7.20
CA LEU A 106 -18.09 -6.34 -6.34
C LEU A 106 -18.55 -6.19 -4.89
N LYS A 107 -19.80 -5.77 -4.63
CA LYS A 107 -20.36 -5.70 -3.29
C LYS A 107 -20.37 -7.06 -2.59
N ILE A 108 -20.70 -8.14 -3.31
CA ILE A 108 -20.66 -9.51 -2.76
C ILE A 108 -19.21 -9.88 -2.38
N PHE A 109 -18.25 -9.63 -3.28
CA PHE A 109 -16.84 -9.93 -3.03
C PHE A 109 -16.23 -9.10 -1.89
N GLY A 110 -16.57 -7.81 -1.80
CA GLY A 110 -16.12 -6.94 -0.72
C GLY A 110 -16.71 -7.35 0.62
N THR A 111 -17.99 -7.72 0.64
CA THR A 111 -18.65 -8.25 1.85
C THR A 111 -18.02 -9.57 2.28
N ALA A 112 -17.70 -10.46 1.33
CA ALA A 112 -17.01 -11.71 1.61
C ALA A 112 -15.59 -11.48 2.16
N ALA A 113 -14.85 -10.50 1.63
CA ALA A 113 -13.52 -10.12 2.14
C ALA A 113 -13.60 -9.64 3.60
N ILE A 114 -14.51 -8.71 3.90
CA ILE A 114 -14.74 -8.22 5.27
C ILE A 114 -15.18 -9.36 6.21
N ALA A 115 -16.03 -10.28 5.73
CA ALA A 115 -16.43 -11.44 6.52
C ALA A 115 -15.23 -12.35 6.86
N ILE A 116 -14.32 -12.58 5.89
CA ILE A 116 -13.09 -13.33 6.13
C ILE A 116 -12.21 -12.61 7.16
N GLU A 117 -12.03 -11.29 7.05
CA GLU A 117 -11.26 -10.49 8.01
C GLU A 117 -11.81 -10.66 9.44
N LEU A 118 -13.13 -10.52 9.60
CA LEU A 118 -13.80 -10.68 10.90
C LEU A 118 -13.65 -12.11 11.43
N VAL A 119 -13.91 -13.13 10.62
CA VAL A 119 -13.79 -14.54 11.05
C VAL A 119 -12.36 -14.86 11.47
N MET A 120 -11.36 -14.50 10.66
CA MET A 120 -9.94 -14.73 10.98
C MET A 120 -9.55 -14.04 12.29
N SER A 121 -9.99 -12.79 12.47
CA SER A 121 -9.68 -12.01 13.68
C SER A 121 -10.33 -12.58 14.94
N ILE A 122 -11.59 -13.05 14.86
CA ILE A 122 -12.30 -13.69 15.98
C ILE A 122 -11.59 -14.97 16.41
N ILE A 123 -11.16 -15.80 15.45
CA ILE A 123 -10.44 -17.04 15.73
C ILE A 123 -9.10 -16.76 16.44
N CYS A 124 -8.44 -15.64 16.13
CA CYS A 124 -7.14 -15.30 16.70
C CYS A 124 -7.22 -14.57 18.06
N GLY A 125 -8.39 -14.06 18.44
CA GLY A 125 -8.66 -13.51 19.77
C GLY A 125 -9.08 -12.04 19.79
N PRO A 126 -9.44 -11.51 20.97
CA PRO A 126 -10.06 -10.19 21.12
C PRO A 126 -9.14 -9.03 20.72
N SER A 127 -7.84 -9.17 20.91
CA SER A 127 -6.85 -8.17 20.49
C SER A 127 -6.80 -8.00 18.97
N VAL A 128 -6.70 -9.12 18.25
CA VAL A 128 -6.72 -9.16 16.78
C VAL A 128 -8.05 -8.65 16.24
N PHE A 129 -9.16 -9.10 16.81
CA PHE A 129 -10.50 -8.60 16.47
C PHE A 129 -10.59 -7.09 16.63
N THR A 130 -10.06 -6.54 17.72
CA THR A 130 -10.07 -5.09 17.95
C THR A 130 -9.26 -4.34 16.89
N ALA A 131 -8.06 -4.82 16.54
CA ALA A 131 -7.23 -4.19 15.51
C ALA A 131 -7.90 -4.22 14.12
N VAL A 132 -8.47 -5.37 13.74
CA VAL A 132 -9.20 -5.52 12.47
C VAL A 132 -10.45 -4.64 12.45
N LEU A 133 -11.20 -4.58 13.56
CA LEU A 133 -12.36 -3.71 13.67
C LEU A 133 -11.98 -2.23 13.51
N LEU A 134 -10.89 -1.78 14.13
CA LEU A 134 -10.41 -0.40 13.97
C LEU A 134 -10.04 -0.09 12.50
N ALA A 135 -9.38 -1.02 11.81
CA ALA A 135 -9.04 -0.87 10.40
C ALA A 135 -10.29 -0.82 9.50
N ILE A 136 -11.29 -1.68 9.75
CA ILE A 136 -12.57 -1.67 9.03
C ILE A 136 -13.34 -0.37 9.31
N LEU A 137 -13.40 0.09 10.55
CA LEU A 137 -14.06 1.35 10.88
C LEU A 137 -13.39 2.52 10.16
N PHE A 138 -12.06 2.54 10.10
CA PHE A 138 -11.32 3.56 9.34
C PHE A 138 -11.60 3.46 7.84
N SER A 139 -11.64 2.25 7.25
CA SER A 139 -11.97 2.08 5.83
C SER A 139 -13.40 2.49 5.49
N LEU A 140 -14.35 2.32 6.41
CA LEU A 140 -15.72 2.84 6.28
C LEU A 140 -15.78 4.38 6.35
N LEU A 141 -14.95 5.02 7.19
CA LEU A 141 -14.81 6.47 7.20
C LEU A 141 -14.25 6.97 5.85
N MET A 142 -13.23 6.29 5.31
CA MET A 142 -12.69 6.59 3.98
C MET A 142 -13.72 6.41 2.87
N LEU A 143 -14.53 5.34 2.91
CA LEU A 143 -15.60 5.09 1.93
C LEU A 143 -16.59 6.27 1.87
N ASN A 144 -16.90 6.88 3.02
CA ASN A 144 -17.77 8.03 3.12
C ASN A 144 -17.03 9.39 2.99
N GLU A 145 -15.75 9.37 2.59
CA GLU A 145 -14.89 10.55 2.51
C GLU A 145 -14.94 11.42 3.79
N PHE A 146 -14.91 10.75 4.95
CA PHE A 146 -14.99 11.34 6.29
C PHE A 146 -16.22 12.24 6.50
N PHE A 147 -17.30 12.00 5.75
CA PHE A 147 -18.53 12.81 5.73
C PHE A 147 -18.33 14.27 5.28
N VAL A 148 -17.17 14.60 4.71
CA VAL A 148 -16.80 15.96 4.27
C VAL A 148 -16.35 15.97 2.80
N ARG A 149 -16.91 15.08 1.97
CA ARG A 149 -16.62 14.91 0.53
C ARG A 149 -16.37 16.22 -0.21
N GLY A 150 -17.31 17.17 -0.16
CA GLY A 150 -17.21 18.43 -0.89
C GLY A 150 -16.05 19.33 -0.47
N TRP A 151 -15.63 19.26 0.79
CA TRP A 151 -14.43 19.94 1.29
C TRP A 151 -13.17 19.17 0.93
N LEU A 152 -13.18 17.84 1.10
CA LEU A 152 -12.01 16.99 0.88
C LEU A 152 -11.60 16.96 -0.60
N LYS A 153 -12.56 16.93 -1.53
CA LYS A 153 -12.30 17.05 -2.97
C LYS A 153 -11.61 18.35 -3.38
N LYS A 154 -11.83 19.45 -2.63
CA LYS A 154 -11.15 20.74 -2.85
C LYS A 154 -9.74 20.79 -2.26
N HIS A 155 -9.42 19.89 -1.33
CA HIS A 155 -8.15 19.85 -0.61
C HIS A 155 -7.39 18.57 -0.98
N PHE A 156 -6.93 18.50 -2.22
CA PHE A 156 -6.30 17.33 -2.83
C PHE A 156 -5.20 16.67 -1.98
N LEU A 157 -4.30 17.47 -1.36
CA LEU A 157 -3.26 16.92 -0.49
C LEU A 157 -3.84 16.30 0.79
N VAL A 158 -4.80 16.98 1.42
CA VAL A 158 -5.46 16.48 2.65
C VAL A 158 -6.23 15.20 2.33
N TYR A 159 -6.89 15.13 1.18
CA TYR A 159 -7.54 13.93 0.69
C TYR A 159 -6.56 12.74 0.61
N ALA A 160 -5.41 12.93 -0.01
CA ALA A 160 -4.40 11.87 -0.15
C ALA A 160 -3.84 11.44 1.22
N LEU A 161 -3.45 12.41 2.06
CA LEU A 161 -2.91 12.14 3.40
C LEU A 161 -3.93 11.41 4.28
N SER A 162 -5.20 11.85 4.30
CA SER A 162 -6.22 11.23 5.16
C SER A 162 -6.48 9.78 4.79
N HIS A 163 -6.44 9.44 3.49
CA HIS A 163 -6.64 8.08 3.01
C HIS A 163 -5.45 7.16 3.26
N MET A 164 -4.21 7.69 3.20
CA MET A 164 -3.01 6.88 3.45
C MET A 164 -2.80 6.50 4.91
N LEU A 165 -3.46 7.20 5.85
CA LEU A 165 -3.42 6.87 7.27
C LEU A 165 -3.94 5.46 7.57
N ILE A 166 -4.60 4.79 6.62
CA ILE A 166 -4.96 3.37 6.73
C ILE A 166 -3.73 2.45 6.84
N MET A 167 -2.57 2.83 6.28
CA MET A 167 -1.37 1.98 6.28
C MET A 167 -0.88 1.66 7.71
N PRO A 168 -0.74 2.63 8.63
CA PRO A 168 -0.50 2.33 10.05
C PRO A 168 -1.52 1.38 10.69
N PHE A 169 -2.81 1.47 10.36
CA PHE A 169 -3.81 0.53 10.88
C PHE A 169 -3.54 -0.90 10.40
N PHE A 170 -3.15 -1.08 9.13
CA PHE A 170 -2.77 -2.40 8.63
C PHE A 170 -1.53 -2.94 9.34
N ALA A 171 -0.52 -2.09 9.62
CA ALA A 171 0.64 -2.52 10.39
C ALA A 171 0.24 -2.98 11.81
N LEU A 172 -0.67 -2.25 12.47
CA LEU A 172 -1.19 -2.61 13.79
C LEU A 172 -2.02 -3.91 13.79
N VAL A 173 -2.70 -4.22 12.68
CA VAL A 173 -3.33 -5.52 12.45
C VAL A 173 -2.27 -6.61 12.43
N VAL A 174 -1.19 -6.44 11.64
CA VAL A 174 -0.07 -7.40 11.61
C VAL A 174 0.55 -7.59 12.99
N TYR A 175 0.80 -6.50 13.73
CA TYR A 175 1.30 -6.55 15.10
C TYR A 175 0.41 -7.41 16.00
N SER A 176 -0.90 -7.21 15.93
CA SER A 176 -1.86 -7.93 16.78
C SER A 176 -1.92 -9.41 16.42
N PHE A 177 -1.95 -9.75 15.11
CA PHE A 177 -1.86 -11.16 14.65
C PHE A 177 -0.57 -11.84 15.11
N THR A 178 0.53 -11.09 15.13
CA THR A 178 1.86 -11.61 15.45
C THR A 178 2.05 -11.84 16.95
N THR A 179 1.59 -10.91 17.77
CA THR A 179 1.92 -10.85 19.21
C THR A 179 0.77 -11.26 20.11
N GLY A 180 -0.46 -11.32 19.58
CA GLY A 180 -1.68 -11.49 20.37
C GLY A 180 -2.01 -10.29 21.28
N LYS A 181 -1.28 -9.18 21.17
CA LYS A 181 -1.47 -7.96 21.97
C LYS A 181 -2.39 -6.97 21.27
N TYR A 182 -2.99 -6.07 22.05
CA TYR A 182 -3.83 -5.01 21.51
C TYR A 182 -3.00 -3.98 20.74
N PRO A 183 -3.59 -3.29 19.74
CA PRO A 183 -2.84 -2.38 18.88
C PRO A 183 -2.20 -1.20 19.62
N TRP A 184 -2.79 -0.71 20.72
CA TRP A 184 -2.21 0.36 21.54
C TRP A 184 -1.04 -0.08 22.42
N GLN A 185 -0.75 -1.38 22.48
CA GLN A 185 0.43 -1.92 23.17
C GLN A 185 1.67 -1.96 22.26
N ALA A 186 1.51 -1.63 20.97
CA ALA A 186 2.61 -1.61 20.02
C ALA A 186 3.76 -0.72 20.51
N PRO A 187 5.01 -1.22 20.52
CA PRO A 187 6.17 -0.44 20.91
C PRO A 187 6.33 0.81 20.05
N GLY A 188 6.89 1.89 20.61
CA GLY A 188 7.10 3.14 19.87
C GLY A 188 7.87 2.95 18.55
N TRP A 189 8.88 2.09 18.54
CA TRP A 189 9.63 1.75 17.32
C TRP A 189 8.81 1.01 16.27
N PHE A 190 7.85 0.18 16.69
CA PHE A 190 6.89 -0.43 15.78
C PHE A 190 6.01 0.64 15.14
N LEU A 191 5.52 1.61 15.94
CA LEU A 191 4.72 2.73 15.42
C LEU A 191 5.51 3.59 14.43
N VAL A 192 6.79 3.87 14.71
CA VAL A 192 7.67 4.56 13.75
C VAL A 192 7.71 3.81 12.43
N TYR A 193 7.91 2.49 12.45
CA TYR A 193 7.91 1.68 11.23
C TYR A 193 6.53 1.64 10.54
N ALA A 194 5.44 1.55 11.29
CA ALA A 194 4.08 1.60 10.74
C ALA A 194 3.83 2.88 9.93
N PHE A 195 4.39 4.03 10.37
CA PHE A 195 4.33 5.29 9.63
C PHE A 195 5.29 5.36 8.44
N VAL A 196 6.31 4.50 8.34
CA VAL A 196 7.08 4.37 7.10
C VAL A 196 6.16 3.95 5.96
N GLY A 197 5.26 2.98 6.19
CA GLY A 197 4.28 2.54 5.20
C GLY A 197 3.43 3.71 4.67
N PHE A 198 3.02 4.63 5.55
CA PHE A 198 2.32 5.86 5.16
C PHE A 198 3.16 6.73 4.22
N PHE A 199 4.41 7.06 4.58
CA PHE A 199 5.25 7.93 3.77
C PHE A 199 5.65 7.29 2.44
N VAL A 200 5.87 5.98 2.42
CA VAL A 200 6.19 5.23 1.21
C VAL A 200 5.02 5.21 0.24
N THR A 201 3.79 4.98 0.73
CA THR A 201 2.59 5.08 -0.10
C THR A 201 2.35 6.51 -0.58
N LEU A 202 2.60 7.52 0.27
CA LEU A 202 2.54 8.93 -0.12
C LEU A 202 3.54 9.27 -1.22
N ASN A 203 4.77 8.78 -1.09
CA ASN A 203 5.82 8.98 -2.08
C ASN A 203 5.40 8.44 -3.45
N TRP A 204 4.84 7.24 -3.49
CA TRP A 204 4.33 6.63 -4.71
C TRP A 204 3.13 7.37 -5.28
N GLU A 205 2.17 7.78 -4.44
CA GLU A 205 1.00 8.54 -4.89
C GLU A 205 1.37 9.90 -5.49
N VAL A 206 2.30 10.62 -4.86
CA VAL A 206 2.81 11.87 -5.42
C VAL A 206 3.48 11.58 -6.75
N SER A 207 4.39 10.59 -6.80
CA SER A 207 5.13 10.22 -8.00
C SER A 207 4.22 9.80 -9.17
N ARG A 208 3.16 9.02 -8.92
CA ARG A 208 2.22 8.55 -9.96
C ARG A 208 1.41 9.69 -10.57
N LYS A 209 1.26 10.80 -9.84
CA LYS A 209 0.47 11.97 -10.24
C LYS A 209 1.36 13.16 -10.64
N ILE A 210 2.67 12.97 -10.81
CA ILE A 210 3.53 13.92 -11.52
C ILE A 210 3.30 13.75 -13.02
N ARG A 211 3.00 14.85 -13.71
CA ARG A 211 2.87 14.89 -15.16
C ARG A 211 3.90 15.86 -15.75
N ALA A 212 4.38 15.52 -16.94
CA ALA A 212 5.15 16.46 -17.73
C ALA A 212 4.21 17.56 -18.25
N PRO A 213 4.70 18.79 -18.52
CA PRO A 213 3.84 19.91 -18.94
C PRO A 213 2.95 19.59 -20.14
N GLU A 214 3.44 18.76 -21.08
CA GLU A 214 2.71 18.33 -22.26
C GLU A 214 1.56 17.33 -21.98
N ASP A 215 1.59 16.65 -20.83
CA ASP A 215 0.60 15.66 -20.41
C ASP A 215 -0.39 16.23 -19.37
N GLU A 216 -0.29 17.52 -19.03
CA GLU A 216 -1.18 18.14 -18.06
C GLU A 216 -2.61 18.27 -18.58
N ILE A 217 -3.57 17.90 -17.73
CA ILE A 217 -4.99 17.92 -18.07
C ILE A 217 -5.64 19.01 -17.22
N SER A 218 -6.18 20.04 -17.87
CA SER A 218 -6.74 21.23 -17.20
C SER A 218 -7.82 20.89 -16.16
N ALA A 219 -8.63 19.87 -16.43
CA ALA A 219 -9.75 19.44 -15.60
C ALA A 219 -9.38 18.52 -14.42
N VAL A 220 -8.13 18.06 -14.30
CA VAL A 220 -7.70 17.10 -13.27
C VAL A 220 -6.62 17.73 -12.40
N ASP A 221 -6.75 17.61 -11.09
CA ASP A 221 -5.71 18.07 -10.17
C ASP A 221 -4.53 17.08 -10.15
N SER A 222 -3.34 17.64 -10.27
CA SER A 222 -2.05 16.93 -10.23
C SER A 222 -1.12 17.66 -9.26
N TYR A 223 -0.16 16.94 -8.68
CA TYR A 223 0.83 17.58 -7.81
C TYR A 223 1.71 18.56 -8.59
N SER A 224 2.01 18.27 -9.85
CA SER A 224 2.76 19.16 -10.75
C SER A 224 2.00 20.45 -11.10
N LYS A 225 0.66 20.44 -11.08
CA LYS A 225 -0.16 21.66 -11.23
C LYS A 225 -0.18 22.50 -9.95
N ILE A 226 -0.24 21.86 -8.78
CA ILE A 226 -0.32 22.56 -7.47
C ILE A 226 1.05 23.13 -7.05
N PHE A 227 2.12 22.33 -7.17
CA PHE A 227 3.46 22.68 -6.70
C PHE A 227 4.40 23.12 -7.83
N GLY A 228 3.94 23.13 -9.07
CA GLY A 228 4.79 23.27 -10.26
C GLY A 228 5.49 21.96 -10.62
N THR A 229 5.89 21.83 -11.89
CA THR A 229 6.48 20.61 -12.47
C THR A 229 7.60 20.05 -11.60
N TYR A 230 8.50 20.92 -11.11
CA TYR A 230 9.64 20.50 -10.30
C TYR A 230 9.36 20.50 -8.80
N GLY A 231 8.42 21.32 -8.32
CA GLY A 231 8.05 21.32 -6.89
C GLY A 231 7.45 19.99 -6.46
N ALA A 232 6.64 19.36 -7.31
CA ALA A 232 6.14 18.00 -7.05
C ALA A 232 7.27 16.97 -6.99
N ALA A 233 8.29 17.12 -7.82
CA ALA A 233 9.44 16.23 -7.84
C ALA A 233 10.35 16.42 -6.60
N TYR A 234 10.50 17.66 -6.12
CA TYR A 234 11.17 17.93 -4.84
C TYR A 234 10.39 17.41 -3.64
N LEU A 235 9.05 17.45 -3.67
CA LEU A 235 8.21 16.85 -2.65
C LEU A 235 8.45 15.33 -2.54
N VAL A 236 8.61 14.62 -3.67
CA VAL A 236 8.98 13.19 -3.68
C VAL A 236 10.31 12.96 -2.95
N ILE A 237 11.33 13.78 -3.20
CA ILE A 237 12.60 13.64 -2.48
C ILE A 237 12.46 13.97 -1.00
N LEU A 238 11.72 15.01 -0.63
CA LEU A 238 11.49 15.36 0.77
C LEU A 238 10.83 14.20 1.53
N ILE A 239 9.76 13.62 0.96
CA ILE A 239 9.09 12.45 1.54
C ILE A 239 10.07 11.26 1.65
N ARG A 240 10.91 11.04 0.63
CA ARG A 240 11.92 9.98 0.61
C ARG A 240 13.04 10.19 1.64
N ILE A 241 13.39 11.43 1.97
CA ILE A 241 14.33 11.70 3.06
C ILE A 241 13.71 11.29 4.39
N VAL A 242 12.43 11.64 4.61
CA VAL A 242 11.72 11.32 5.85
C VAL A 242 11.53 9.80 6.01
N ASP A 243 11.03 9.09 4.99
CA ASP A 243 10.83 7.64 5.08
C ASP A 243 12.15 6.88 5.34
N THR A 244 13.24 7.28 4.65
CA THR A 244 14.53 6.60 4.74
C THR A 244 15.20 6.89 6.06
N ALA A 245 15.05 8.10 6.61
CA ALA A 245 15.50 8.43 7.96
C ALA A 245 14.76 7.59 9.01
N MET A 246 13.44 7.47 8.91
CA MET A 246 12.62 6.67 9.84
C MET A 246 13.03 5.19 9.82
N VAL A 247 13.16 4.59 8.64
CA VAL A 247 13.61 3.20 8.48
C VAL A 247 15.04 3.02 9.01
N SER A 248 15.92 3.99 8.75
CA SER A 248 17.30 3.95 9.24
C SER A 248 17.37 4.01 10.78
N PHE A 249 16.52 4.81 11.42
CA PHE A 249 16.46 4.85 12.89
C PHE A 249 15.95 3.55 13.50
N VAL A 250 14.95 2.91 12.86
CA VAL A 250 14.51 1.56 13.27
C VAL A 250 15.66 0.56 13.11
N GLY A 251 16.37 0.57 11.98
CA GLY A 251 17.53 -0.30 11.77
C GLY A 251 18.67 -0.05 12.76
N TYR A 252 18.89 1.20 13.15
CA TYR A 252 19.90 1.58 14.15
C TYR A 252 19.52 1.06 15.54
N HIS A 253 18.24 1.20 15.92
CA HIS A 253 17.75 0.66 17.18
C HIS A 253 17.89 -0.86 17.28
N LEU A 254 17.67 -1.56 16.17
CA LEU A 254 17.83 -3.01 16.08
C LEU A 254 19.29 -3.48 15.91
N GLY A 255 20.25 -2.57 15.70
CA GLY A 255 21.64 -2.94 15.46
C GLY A 255 21.87 -3.70 14.16
N LEU A 256 21.12 -3.38 13.10
CA LEU A 256 21.28 -4.02 11.78
C LEU A 256 22.63 -3.69 11.14
N SER A 257 23.07 -4.52 10.18
CA SER A 257 24.41 -4.38 9.57
C SER A 257 24.55 -3.21 8.60
N ASP A 258 25.80 -2.87 8.28
CA ASP A 258 26.15 -1.91 7.23
C ASP A 258 25.51 -2.25 5.87
N LEU A 259 25.28 -3.53 5.58
CA LEU A 259 24.62 -3.95 4.34
C LEU A 259 23.19 -3.38 4.23
N PHE A 260 22.45 -3.33 5.33
CA PHE A 260 21.13 -2.70 5.40
C PHE A 260 21.20 -1.24 4.93
N TYR A 261 22.14 -0.47 5.47
CA TYR A 261 22.30 0.94 5.14
C TYR A 261 22.83 1.16 3.73
N ILE A 262 23.69 0.27 3.22
CA ILE A 262 24.14 0.30 1.82
C ILE A 262 22.93 0.13 0.89
N VAL A 263 22.06 -0.85 1.15
CA VAL A 263 20.86 -1.08 0.34
C VAL A 263 19.91 0.12 0.41
N LEU A 264 19.63 0.67 1.60
CA LEU A 264 18.81 1.88 1.74
C LEU A 264 19.40 3.07 0.99
N THR A 265 20.72 3.25 1.04
CA THR A 265 21.42 4.30 0.31
C THR A 265 21.26 4.11 -1.20
N ILE A 266 21.42 2.88 -1.72
CA ILE A 266 21.20 2.58 -3.15
C ILE A 266 19.76 2.92 -3.56
N LEU A 267 18.78 2.50 -2.75
CA LEU A 267 17.37 2.77 -3.00
C LEU A 267 17.03 4.27 -2.99
N PHE A 268 17.65 5.02 -2.08
CA PHE A 268 17.57 6.48 -2.06
C PHE A 268 18.19 7.09 -3.33
N MET A 269 19.38 6.63 -3.72
CA MET A 269 20.09 7.10 -4.92
C MET A 269 19.31 6.83 -6.20
N VAL A 270 18.64 5.68 -6.33
CA VAL A 270 17.74 5.40 -7.48
C VAL A 270 16.63 6.45 -7.58
N THR A 271 16.07 6.88 -6.44
CA THR A 271 15.04 7.91 -6.39
C THR A 271 15.59 9.28 -6.81
N LEU A 272 16.78 9.62 -6.32
CA LEU A 272 17.49 10.84 -6.71
C LEU A 272 17.82 10.84 -8.21
N ILE A 273 18.26 9.71 -8.76
CA ILE A 273 18.50 9.56 -10.20
C ILE A 273 17.19 9.78 -10.98
N GLY A 274 16.06 9.26 -10.51
CA GLY A 274 14.74 9.53 -11.09
C GLY A 274 14.41 11.02 -11.17
N LEU A 275 14.62 11.74 -10.06
CA LEU A 275 14.47 13.19 -10.02
C LEU A 275 15.38 13.88 -11.05
N LEU A 276 16.67 13.55 -11.05
CA LEU A 276 17.64 14.19 -11.95
C LEU A 276 17.29 13.92 -13.42
N GLN A 277 16.89 12.69 -13.77
CA GLN A 277 16.43 12.35 -15.10
C GLN A 277 15.20 13.18 -15.51
N PHE A 278 14.22 13.34 -14.61
CA PHE A 278 13.05 14.17 -14.87
C PHE A 278 13.39 15.66 -14.96
N ARG A 279 14.33 16.14 -14.16
CA ARG A 279 14.79 17.53 -14.15
C ARG A 279 15.52 17.91 -15.44
N PHE A 280 16.43 17.06 -15.90
CA PHE A 280 17.24 17.35 -17.10
C PHE A 280 16.53 16.97 -18.40
N ASN A 281 15.61 16.02 -18.36
CA ASN A 281 14.83 15.59 -19.52
C ASN A 281 13.35 15.47 -19.14
N THR A 282 12.68 16.60 -18.93
CA THR A 282 11.26 16.64 -18.53
C THR A 282 10.39 16.12 -19.67
N ASN A 283 9.87 14.91 -19.52
CA ASN A 283 8.93 14.30 -20.45
C ASN A 283 8.13 13.17 -19.79
N ARG A 284 7.11 12.65 -20.50
CA ARG A 284 6.28 11.51 -20.05
C ARG A 284 7.07 10.31 -19.53
N LYS A 285 8.17 9.95 -20.21
CA LYS A 285 8.97 8.77 -19.89
C LYS A 285 9.72 8.93 -18.57
N THR A 286 10.29 10.10 -18.32
CA THR A 286 11.02 10.38 -17.07
C THR A 286 10.06 10.58 -15.90
N ALA A 287 8.87 11.15 -16.10
CA ALA A 287 7.80 11.17 -15.10
C ALA A 287 7.38 9.74 -14.71
N LYS A 288 7.15 8.87 -15.70
CA LYS A 288 6.79 7.46 -15.45
C LYS A 288 7.87 6.69 -14.69
N ARG A 289 9.16 6.98 -14.94
CA ARG A 289 10.27 6.39 -14.19
C ARG A 289 10.22 6.74 -12.71
N MET A 290 9.84 7.96 -12.33
CA MET A 290 9.68 8.33 -10.92
C MET A 290 8.64 7.45 -10.22
N GLU A 291 7.49 7.24 -10.86
CA GLU A 291 6.46 6.31 -10.37
C GLU A 291 7.00 4.88 -10.24
N THR A 292 7.74 4.38 -11.24
CA THR A 292 8.34 3.03 -11.20
C THR A 292 9.35 2.91 -10.06
N TYR A 293 10.21 3.90 -9.86
CA TYR A 293 11.21 3.90 -8.79
C TYR A 293 10.57 3.97 -7.41
N ALA A 294 9.51 4.78 -7.25
CA ALA A 294 8.73 4.81 -6.02
C ALA A 294 8.03 3.47 -5.77
N GLY A 295 7.44 2.85 -6.80
CA GLY A 295 6.76 1.54 -6.68
C GLY A 295 7.72 0.39 -6.33
N MET A 296 8.91 0.36 -6.95
CA MET A 296 9.94 -0.63 -6.59
C MET A 296 10.42 -0.45 -5.16
N TYR A 297 10.54 0.79 -4.69
CA TYR A 297 10.95 1.06 -3.30
C TYR A 297 10.03 0.38 -2.30
N ILE A 298 8.69 0.48 -2.49
CA ILE A 298 7.69 -0.10 -1.57
C ILE A 298 7.99 -1.56 -1.26
N ILE A 299 8.34 -2.34 -2.28
CA ILE A 299 8.64 -3.77 -2.10
C ILE A 299 10.06 -3.95 -1.57
N ALA A 300 11.02 -3.20 -2.10
CA ALA A 300 12.44 -3.41 -1.81
C ALA A 300 12.80 -3.09 -0.36
N PHE A 301 12.25 -2.02 0.23
CA PHE A 301 12.60 -1.64 1.60
C PHE A 301 12.07 -2.67 2.62
N ASP A 302 10.82 -3.12 2.44
CA ASP A 302 10.19 -4.13 3.28
C ASP A 302 10.95 -5.47 3.20
N LEU A 303 11.30 -5.92 1.99
CA LEU A 303 12.11 -7.12 1.81
C LEU A 303 13.49 -6.98 2.44
N THR A 304 14.13 -5.82 2.29
CA THR A 304 15.46 -5.56 2.88
C THR A 304 15.40 -5.65 4.40
N LEU A 305 14.39 -5.05 5.04
CA LEU A 305 14.23 -5.17 6.49
C LEU A 305 13.96 -6.62 6.91
N ALA A 306 13.03 -7.31 6.24
CA ALA A 306 12.71 -8.70 6.58
C ALA A 306 13.94 -9.62 6.48
N VAL A 307 14.73 -9.48 5.41
CA VAL A 307 15.96 -10.26 5.19
C VAL A 307 17.02 -9.93 6.22
N GLU A 308 17.24 -8.65 6.55
CA GLU A 308 18.23 -8.28 7.57
C GLU A 308 17.83 -8.71 8.98
N ILE A 309 16.54 -8.73 9.30
CA ILE A 309 16.06 -9.31 10.56
C ILE A 309 16.32 -10.82 10.59
N ILE A 310 16.00 -11.56 9.53
CA ILE A 310 16.33 -13.00 9.43
C ILE A 310 17.84 -13.25 9.53
N ARG A 311 18.67 -12.33 9.04
CA ARG A 311 20.14 -12.43 9.13
C ARG A 311 20.64 -12.15 10.56
N ALA A 312 20.02 -11.21 11.26
CA ALA A 312 20.44 -10.76 12.59
C ALA A 312 19.90 -11.64 13.72
N TYR A 313 18.75 -12.29 13.53
CA TYR A 313 18.07 -13.12 14.53
C TYR A 313 17.91 -14.55 14.01
N PRO A 314 17.92 -15.58 14.88
CA PRO A 314 17.67 -16.96 14.45
C PRO A 314 16.33 -17.07 13.73
N PHE A 315 16.24 -17.88 12.67
CA PHE A 315 15.01 -18.07 11.90
C PHE A 315 14.54 -19.52 11.95
N SER A 316 13.25 -19.73 12.25
CA SER A 316 12.58 -21.03 12.12
C SER A 316 11.40 -20.91 11.17
N LEU A 317 11.20 -21.91 10.31
CA LEU A 317 10.05 -21.91 9.42
C LEU A 317 8.75 -22.31 10.13
N PHE A 318 8.84 -22.89 11.35
CA PHE A 318 7.74 -23.30 12.22
C PHE A 318 8.19 -23.37 13.68
#